data_AF-A0A2V9CQB2-F1
#
_entry.id   AF-A0A2V9CQB2-F1
#
_cell.length_a   1.000
_cell.length_b   1.000
_cell.length_c   1.000
_cell.angle_alpha   90.00
_cell.angle_beta   90.00
_cell.angle_gamma   90.00
#
_symmetry.space_group_name_H-M   'P 1'
#
loop_
_entity.id
_entity.type
_entity.pdbx_description
1 polymer ?
#
loop_
_entity_poly.entity_id
_entity_poly.type
_entity_poly.pdbx_seq_one_letter_code
_entity_poly.pdbx_strand_id
1 'polypeptide(L)'
;MNVYAGGEAFERARGAMNQLKSKRSKAGALTSFVTGNDTFDLIANTVYHLHDTLLGSISTKQWQTIKVHMETNRQDLTAKKLGLNESTVSRNLRRGFWWQTHETRQAMENPPRASARLSDVCSSTHT
;
A
#
# COMPACT_ATOMS: atom_id res chain seq x y z
N MET A 1 4.98 -34.35 -17.27
CA MET A 1 5.81 -33.87 -16.14
C MET A 1 5.10 -32.70 -15.49
N ASN A 2 4.67 -32.82 -14.25
CA ASN A 2 3.93 -31.79 -13.50
C ASN A 2 4.95 -31.00 -12.66
N VAL A 3 5.18 -29.73 -13.00
CA VAL A 3 6.20 -28.90 -12.35
C VAL A 3 5.57 -28.22 -11.13
N TYR A 4 5.84 -28.78 -9.94
CA TYR A 4 5.78 -28.14 -8.61
C TYR A 4 4.61 -27.19 -8.32
N ALA A 5 3.41 -27.74 -8.10
CA ALA A 5 2.31 -27.05 -7.42
C ALA A 5 2.31 -27.28 -5.88
N GLY A 6 3.49 -27.48 -5.27
CA GLY A 6 3.61 -27.86 -3.84
C GLY A 6 4.91 -27.44 -3.17
N GLY A 7 5.58 -26.41 -3.69
CA GLY A 7 6.77 -25.82 -3.05
C GLY A 7 6.39 -24.89 -1.89
N GLU A 8 7.36 -24.62 -0.98
CA GLU A 8 7.15 -23.78 0.20
C GLU A 8 6.58 -22.39 -0.13
N ALA A 9 7.03 -21.76 -1.22
CA ALA A 9 6.49 -20.49 -1.70
C ALA A 9 5.00 -20.59 -2.11
N PHE A 10 4.60 -21.70 -2.72
CA PHE A 10 3.20 -21.93 -3.09
C PHE A 10 2.34 -22.13 -1.84
N GLU A 11 2.79 -22.94 -0.88
CA GLU A 11 2.07 -23.16 0.38
C GLU A 11 1.94 -21.87 1.20
N ARG A 12 2.98 -21.03 1.22
CA ARG A 12 2.94 -19.68 1.78
C ARG A 12 1.91 -18.79 1.10
N ALA A 13 1.92 -18.73 -0.24
CA ALA A 13 0.95 -17.95 -1.01
C ALA A 13 -0.50 -18.44 -0.77
N ARG A 14 -0.70 -19.76 -0.74
CA ARG A 14 -1.98 -20.39 -0.39
C ARG A 14 -2.41 -20.02 1.04
N GLY A 15 -1.48 -20.05 2.00
CA GLY A 15 -1.70 -19.62 3.36
C GLY A 15 -2.19 -18.18 3.44
N ALA A 16 -1.50 -17.25 2.78
CA ALA A 16 -1.90 -15.84 2.71
C ALA A 16 -3.30 -15.65 2.11
N MET A 17 -3.61 -16.33 1.00
CA MET A 17 -4.95 -16.30 0.40
C MET A 17 -6.04 -16.84 1.34
N ASN A 18 -5.74 -17.91 2.08
CA ASN A 18 -6.68 -18.47 3.04
C ASN A 18 -6.93 -17.51 4.21
N GLN A 19 -5.91 -16.76 4.66
CA GLN A 19 -6.08 -15.72 5.67
C GLN A 19 -7.00 -14.58 5.19
N LEU A 20 -6.87 -14.15 3.93
CA LEU A 20 -7.77 -13.14 3.35
C LEU A 20 -9.22 -13.63 3.28
N LYS A 21 -9.43 -14.90 2.95
CA LYS A 21 -10.77 -15.51 2.87
C LYS A 21 -11.43 -15.68 4.24
N SER A 22 -10.66 -16.06 5.26
CA SER A 22 -11.18 -16.30 6.62
C SER A 22 -11.41 -15.01 7.39
N LYS A 23 -10.54 -14.01 7.20
CA LYS A 23 -10.69 -12.66 7.76
C LYS A 23 -11.55 -11.83 6.83
N ARG A 24 -12.86 -12.11 6.81
CA ARG A 24 -13.87 -11.16 6.33
C ARG A 24 -13.98 -10.01 7.34
N SER A 25 -12.89 -9.29 7.57
CA SER A 25 -12.85 -8.16 8.48
C SER A 25 -13.75 -7.08 7.91
N LYS A 26 -14.45 -6.34 8.77
CA LYS A 26 -15.32 -5.22 8.36
C LYS A 26 -14.58 -4.14 7.55
N ALA A 27 -13.24 -4.15 7.57
CA ALA A 27 -12.37 -3.23 6.85
C ALA A 27 -11.93 -3.74 5.46
N GLY A 28 -12.21 -5.00 5.10
CA GLY A 28 -11.94 -5.52 3.75
C GLY A 28 -10.46 -5.58 3.38
N ALA A 29 -9.64 -6.26 4.21
CA ALA A 29 -8.23 -6.49 3.90
C ALA A 29 -8.07 -7.15 2.51
N LEU A 30 -7.19 -6.60 1.67
CA LEU A 30 -6.90 -7.07 0.32
C LEU A 30 -5.50 -7.70 0.22
N THR A 31 -4.63 -7.41 1.19
CA THR A 31 -3.23 -7.81 1.18
C THR A 31 -2.91 -8.71 2.38
N SER A 32 -2.17 -9.80 2.15
CA SER A 32 -1.67 -10.66 3.23
C SER A 32 -0.29 -11.24 2.89
N PHE A 33 0.58 -11.33 3.90
CA PHE A 33 1.94 -11.89 3.83
C PHE A 33 2.07 -13.09 4.77
N VAL A 34 2.69 -14.15 4.25
CA VAL A 34 3.13 -15.33 4.99
C VAL A 34 4.53 -15.69 4.50
N THR A 35 5.55 -15.30 5.23
CA THR A 35 6.97 -15.46 4.85
C THR A 35 7.70 -16.49 5.72
N GLY A 36 7.11 -16.87 6.87
CA GLY A 36 7.77 -17.69 7.88
C GLY A 36 8.61 -16.87 8.88
N ASN A 37 8.60 -15.54 8.76
CA ASN A 37 9.11 -14.62 9.78
C ASN A 37 7.93 -13.88 10.41
N ASP A 38 7.53 -14.31 11.61
CA ASP A 38 6.33 -13.81 12.29
C ASP A 38 6.38 -12.30 12.55
N THR A 39 7.57 -11.75 12.88
CA THR A 39 7.74 -10.32 13.11
C THR A 39 7.52 -9.53 11.83
N PHE A 40 8.11 -9.97 10.72
CA PHE A 40 7.91 -9.34 9.42
C PHE A 40 6.45 -9.46 8.98
N ASP A 41 5.86 -10.65 9.08
CA ASP A 41 4.48 -10.89 8.69
C ASP A 41 3.52 -10.01 9.50
N LEU A 42 3.73 -9.86 10.81
CA LEU A 42 2.93 -8.95 11.65
C LEU A 42 3.04 -7.49 11.19
N ILE A 43 4.26 -6.99 10.99
CA ILE A 43 4.50 -5.59 10.59
C ILE A 43 3.92 -5.33 9.20
N ALA A 44 4.26 -6.17 8.22
CA ALA A 44 3.83 -6.01 6.83
C ALA A 44 2.31 -6.10 6.72
N ASN A 45 1.67 -7.09 7.34
CA ASN A 45 0.21 -7.20 7.33
C ASN A 45 -0.45 -5.99 8.00
N THR A 46 0.09 -5.50 9.12
CA THR A 46 -0.48 -4.33 9.81
C THR A 46 -0.40 -3.07 8.93
N VAL A 47 0.76 -2.79 8.35
CA VAL A 47 0.98 -1.64 7.46
C VAL A 47 0.06 -1.73 6.24
N TYR A 48 -0.02 -2.91 5.60
CA TYR A 48 -0.83 -3.07 4.40
C TYR A 48 -2.32 -3.09 4.68
N HIS A 49 -2.80 -3.58 5.82
CA HIS A 49 -4.22 -3.44 6.18
C HIS A 49 -4.62 -1.98 6.39
N LEU A 50 -3.74 -1.15 6.97
CA LEU A 50 -3.96 0.28 7.07
C LEU A 50 -3.99 0.91 5.66
N HIS A 51 -3.05 0.52 4.81
CA HIS A 51 -3.00 0.98 3.42
C HIS A 51 -4.26 0.58 2.63
N ASP A 52 -4.73 -0.67 2.75
CA ASP A 52 -5.95 -1.15 2.10
C ASP A 52 -7.18 -0.35 2.56
N THR A 53 -7.23 0.00 3.86
CA THR A 53 -8.29 0.87 4.40
C THR A 53 -8.26 2.26 3.78
N LEU A 54 -7.07 2.85 3.61
CA LEU A 54 -6.91 4.14 2.93
C LEU A 54 -7.37 4.04 1.47
N LEU A 55 -6.93 3.01 0.74
CA LEU A 55 -7.32 2.79 -0.65
C LEU A 55 -8.83 2.58 -0.82
N GLY A 56 -9.46 1.87 0.13
CA GLY A 56 -10.92 1.65 0.14
C GLY A 56 -11.74 2.94 0.29
N SER A 57 -11.14 4.02 0.82
CA SER A 57 -11.80 5.32 0.96
C SER A 57 -11.70 6.23 -0.29
N ILE A 58 -10.89 5.85 -1.28
CA ILE A 58 -10.63 6.66 -2.46
C ILE A 58 -11.79 6.53 -3.45
N SER A 59 -12.41 7.66 -3.77
CA SER A 59 -13.48 7.75 -4.78
C SER A 59 -12.97 7.55 -6.21
N THR A 60 -13.86 7.17 -7.12
CA THR A 60 -13.55 7.00 -8.55
C THR A 60 -12.89 8.23 -9.18
N LYS A 61 -13.32 9.45 -8.81
CA LYS A 61 -12.73 10.70 -9.34
C LYS A 61 -11.29 10.90 -8.88
N GLN A 62 -10.98 10.54 -7.64
CA GLN A 62 -9.63 10.60 -7.10
C GLN A 62 -8.75 9.52 -7.75
N TRP A 63 -9.25 8.30 -7.90
CA TRP A 63 -8.55 7.23 -8.63
C TRP A 63 -8.22 7.62 -10.06
N GLN A 64 -9.15 8.25 -10.78
CA GLN A 64 -8.89 8.72 -12.13
C GLN A 64 -7.83 9.83 -12.18
N THR A 65 -7.85 10.74 -11.19
CA THR A 65 -6.82 11.78 -11.05
C THR A 65 -5.45 11.15 -10.79
N ILE A 66 -5.38 10.19 -9.86
CA ILE A 66 -4.16 9.45 -9.52
C ILE A 66 -3.59 8.74 -10.76
N LYS A 67 -4.43 8.01 -11.49
CA LYS A 67 -4.01 7.26 -12.68
C LYS A 67 -3.38 8.15 -13.74
N VAL A 68 -4.01 9.28 -14.04
CA VAL A 68 -3.45 10.25 -15.00
C VAL A 68 -2.20 10.95 -14.45
N HIS A 69 -2.15 11.19 -13.15
CA HIS A 69 -0.97 11.75 -12.51
C HIS A 69 0.23 10.79 -12.56
N MET A 70 0.03 9.49 -12.39
CA MET A 70 1.07 8.46 -12.57
C MET A 70 1.69 8.48 -13.97
N GLU A 71 0.88 8.75 -14.99
CA GLU A 71 1.34 8.80 -16.39
C GLU A 71 2.09 10.10 -16.72
N THR A 72 1.71 11.21 -16.11
CA THR A 72 2.22 12.55 -16.46
C THR A 72 3.28 13.06 -15.51
N ASN A 73 3.30 12.55 -14.28
CA ASN A 73 4.14 12.96 -13.15
C ASN A 73 4.12 14.48 -12.87
N ARG A 74 3.05 15.17 -13.27
CA ARG A 74 2.92 16.64 -13.23
C ARG A 74 1.47 17.07 -13.08
N GLN A 75 1.17 17.93 -12.09
CA GLN A 75 -0.20 18.33 -11.79
C GLN A 75 -0.82 19.20 -12.88
N ASP A 76 -0.05 20.09 -13.50
CA ASP A 76 -0.48 20.93 -14.62
C ASP A 76 -0.81 20.09 -15.88
N LEU A 77 0.01 19.08 -16.20
CA LEU A 77 -0.28 18.15 -17.29
C LEU A 77 -1.48 17.25 -17.00
N THR A 78 -1.62 16.81 -15.74
CA THR A 78 -2.79 16.06 -15.26
C THR A 78 -4.06 16.90 -15.42
N ALA A 79 -4.00 18.17 -15.01
CA ALA A 79 -5.11 19.13 -15.11
C ALA A 79 -5.54 19.33 -16.55
N LYS A 80 -4.58 19.55 -17.46
CA LYS A 80 -4.83 19.65 -18.91
C LYS A 80 -5.47 18.39 -19.48
N LYS A 81 -4.96 17.21 -19.13
CA LYS A 81 -5.46 15.92 -19.66
C LYS A 81 -6.87 15.56 -19.15
N LEU A 82 -7.24 16.03 -17.96
CA LEU A 82 -8.56 15.79 -17.36
C LEU A 82 -9.56 16.94 -17.57
N GLY A 83 -9.15 18.07 -18.16
CA GLY A 83 -9.99 19.26 -18.27
C GLY A 83 -10.36 19.87 -16.91
N LEU A 84 -9.46 19.77 -15.93
CA LEU A 84 -9.64 20.28 -14.57
C LEU A 84 -8.69 21.47 -14.32
N ASN A 85 -8.96 22.26 -13.29
CA ASN A 85 -7.95 23.19 -12.78
C ASN A 85 -6.95 22.47 -11.86
N GLU A 86 -5.74 23.00 -11.77
CA GLU A 86 -4.65 22.41 -10.98
C GLU A 86 -5.00 22.28 -9.49
N SER A 87 -5.76 23.24 -8.93
CA SER A 87 -6.22 23.17 -7.53
C SER A 87 -7.13 21.96 -7.24
N THR A 88 -7.91 21.53 -8.24
CA THR A 88 -8.79 20.36 -8.15
C THR A 88 -7.99 19.08 -8.24
N VAL A 89 -6.98 19.05 -9.12
CA VAL A 89 -6.00 17.96 -9.19
C VAL A 89 -5.28 17.80 -7.86
N SER A 90 -4.70 18.87 -7.34
CA SER A 90 -4.02 18.90 -6.03
C SER A 90 -4.93 18.38 -4.90
N ARG A 91 -6.19 18.87 -4.85
CA ARG A 91 -7.16 18.43 -3.85
C ARG A 91 -7.51 16.95 -3.97
N ASN A 92 -7.71 16.44 -5.18
CA ASN A 92 -8.03 15.04 -5.43
C ASN A 92 -6.86 14.14 -5.05
N LEU A 93 -5.65 14.53 -5.42
CA LEU A 93 -4.41 13.83 -5.11
C LEU A 93 -4.15 13.77 -3.59
N ARG A 94 -4.34 14.88 -2.88
CA ARG A 94 -4.24 14.92 -1.41
C ARG A 94 -5.29 14.04 -0.73
N ARG A 95 -6.56 14.17 -1.13
CA ARG A 95 -7.66 13.37 -0.54
C ARG A 95 -7.64 11.91 -0.95
N GLY A 96 -6.92 11.58 -2.03
CA GLY A 96 -6.64 10.22 -2.45
C GLY A 96 -5.32 9.67 -1.91
N PHE A 97 -4.67 10.36 -0.97
CA PHE A 97 -3.46 9.89 -0.29
C PHE A 97 -2.30 9.47 -1.21
N TRP A 98 -2.18 10.04 -2.41
CA TRP A 98 -1.21 9.57 -3.41
C TRP A 98 0.22 9.57 -2.90
N TRP A 99 0.62 10.60 -2.16
CA TRP A 99 1.98 10.75 -1.65
C TRP A 99 2.30 9.64 -0.66
N GLN A 100 1.41 9.40 0.31
CA GLN A 100 1.55 8.33 1.29
C GLN A 100 1.55 6.94 0.65
N THR A 101 0.65 6.68 -0.31
CA THR A 101 0.61 5.42 -1.05
C THR A 101 1.88 5.20 -1.87
N HIS A 102 2.38 6.26 -2.53
CA HIS A 102 3.60 6.20 -3.32
C HIS A 102 4.85 5.97 -2.46
N GLU A 103 4.96 6.65 -1.32
CA GLU A 103 6.04 6.45 -0.33
C GLU A 103 6.00 5.05 0.28
N THR A 104 4.81 4.56 0.69
CA THR A 104 4.64 3.22 1.25
C THR A 104 5.08 2.16 0.25
N ARG A 105 4.68 2.28 -1.02
CA ARG A 105 5.11 1.36 -2.08
C ARG A 105 6.64 1.35 -2.23
N GLN A 106 7.27 2.53 -2.32
CA GLN A 106 8.72 2.62 -2.47
C GLN A 106 9.47 2.02 -1.27
N ALA A 107 8.99 2.28 -0.04
CA ALA A 107 9.60 1.73 1.17
C ALA A 107 9.50 0.20 1.23
N MET A 108 8.42 -0.38 0.71
CA MET A 108 8.21 -1.84 0.70
C MET A 108 8.91 -2.55 -0.46
N GLU A 109 9.13 -1.87 -1.59
CA GLU A 109 9.96 -2.39 -2.69
C GLU A 109 11.45 -2.42 -2.34
N ASN A 110 11.90 -1.45 -1.54
CA ASN A 110 13.27 -1.38 -1.03
C ASN A 110 13.24 -1.34 0.51
N PRO A 111 12.84 -2.44 1.17
CA PRO A 111 12.72 -2.46 2.62
C PRO A 111 14.10 -2.13 3.20
N PRO A 112 14.21 -1.08 4.06
CA PRO A 112 15.47 -0.79 4.70
C PRO A 112 15.90 -2.05 5.45
N ARG A 113 17.14 -2.51 5.23
CA ARG A 113 17.70 -3.65 5.97
C ARG A 113 17.46 -3.40 7.45
N ALA A 114 16.62 -4.23 8.06
CA ALA A 114 16.13 -4.02 9.42
C ALA A 114 17.30 -3.89 10.38
N SER A 115 17.49 -2.71 10.99
CA SER A 115 18.28 -2.58 12.22
C SER A 115 18.17 -1.24 12.98
N ALA A 116 17.74 -0.10 12.42
CA ALA A 116 18.18 1.18 13.03
C ALA A 116 17.17 2.31 13.23
N ARG A 117 15.83 2.13 13.11
CA ARG A 117 14.94 3.31 13.20
C ARG A 117 13.69 3.21 14.07
N LEU A 118 13.27 2.03 14.51
CA LEU A 118 12.04 1.93 15.32
C LEU A 118 12.27 2.25 16.80
N SER A 119 13.51 2.18 17.31
CA SER A 119 13.87 2.66 18.65
C SER A 119 13.83 4.19 18.76
N ASP A 120 14.17 4.89 17.68
CA ASP A 120 14.47 6.33 17.76
C ASP A 120 13.21 7.20 17.66
N VAL A 121 12.13 6.68 17.04
CA VAL A 121 10.86 7.39 16.90
C VAL A 121 10.10 7.48 18.23
N CYS A 122 10.31 6.52 19.16
CA CYS A 122 9.67 6.57 20.48
C CYS A 122 10.41 7.43 21.51
N SER A 123 11.66 7.84 21.24
CA SER A 123 12.45 8.63 22.19
C SER A 123 12.38 10.14 22.00
N SER A 124 11.81 10.66 20.91
CA SER A 124 11.86 12.10 20.59
C SER A 124 10.64 12.92 21.02
N THR A 125 9.66 12.35 21.72
CA THR A 125 8.44 13.08 22.13
C THR A 125 8.39 13.46 23.61
N HIS A 126 9.50 13.35 24.35
CA HIS A 126 9.63 13.90 25.71
C HIS A 126 10.93 14.70 25.83
N THR A 127 10.89 15.96 25.39
CA THR A 127 11.69 17.08 25.93
C THR A 127 10.99 18.38 25.61
#